data_AF-A0AA43KBK8-F1
#
_entry.id   AF-A0AA43KBK8-F1
#
_cell.length_a   1.000
_cell.length_b   1.000
_cell.length_c   1.000
_cell.angle_alpha   90.00
_cell.angle_beta   90.00
_cell.angle_gamma   90.00
#
_symmetry.space_group_name_H-M   'P 1'
#
loop_
_entity.id
_entity.type
_entity.pdbx_description
1 polymer ?
#
loop_
_entity_poly.entity_id
_entity_poly.type
_entity_poly.pdbx_seq_one_letter_code
_entity_poly.pdbx_strand_id
1 'polypeptide(L)' 'MVIKAPSNSQRATLCNISWHTFETMLTEMGNHRGTRLAYDQGTLEIMTPLMPHEHN' A
#
# COMPACT_ATOMS: atom_id res chain seq x y z
N MET A 1 -1.61 -18.85 19.63
CA MET A 1 -2.40 -17.60 19.59
C MET A 1 -1.55 -16.55 18.89
N VAL A 2 -1.83 -16.23 17.62
CA VAL A 2 -1.07 -15.21 16.89
C VAL A 2 -1.57 -13.83 17.31
N ILE A 3 -0.83 -13.18 18.19
CA ILE A 3 -1.02 -11.77 18.54
C ILE A 3 -0.66 -10.92 17.30
N LYS A 4 -1.67 -10.60 16.48
CA LYS A 4 -1.56 -9.54 15.48
C LYS A 4 -1.51 -8.23 16.27
N ALA A 5 -0.30 -7.74 16.55
CA ALA A 5 -0.07 -6.42 17.12
C ALA A 5 -0.88 -5.38 16.33
N PRO A 6 -1.41 -4.31 16.96
CA PRO A 6 -2.13 -3.26 16.25
C PRO A 6 -1.15 -2.56 15.31
N SER A 7 -1.05 -3.08 14.09
CA SER A 7 -0.18 -2.54 13.06
C SER A 7 -0.84 -1.26 12.57
N ASN A 8 -0.35 -0.12 13.06
CA ASN A 8 -0.68 1.24 12.64
C ASN A 8 -0.21 1.51 11.19
N SER A 9 -0.44 0.55 10.29
CA SER A 9 0.00 0.53 8.90
C SER A 9 -1.00 -0.31 8.12
N GLN A 10 -1.64 0.31 7.14
CA GLN A 10 -2.56 -0.41 6.27
C GLN A 10 -1.76 -1.13 5.18
N ARG A 11 -2.05 -2.41 4.98
CA ARG A 11 -1.48 -3.23 3.91
C ARG A 11 -2.61 -3.82 3.08
N ALA A 12 -2.57 -3.60 1.77
CA ALA A 12 -3.50 -4.20 0.81
C ALA A 12 -2.70 -4.96 -0.24
N THR A 13 -3.15 -6.15 -0.59
CA THR A 13 -2.54 -6.99 -1.63
C THR A 13 -3.59 -7.26 -2.68
N LEU A 14 -3.29 -6.94 -3.93
CA LEU A 14 -4.14 -7.18 -5.09
C LEU A 14 -3.44 -8.17 -5.99
N CYS A 15 -4.13 -9.23 -6.39
CA CYS A 15 -3.62 -10.22 -7.33
C CYS A 15 -4.31 -10.06 -8.68
N ASN A 16 -3.70 -10.60 -9.74
CA ASN A 16 -4.25 -10.57 -11.11
C ASN A 16 -4.36 -9.14 -11.68
N ILE A 17 -3.38 -8.30 -11.36
CA ILE A 17 -3.29 -6.93 -11.83
C ILE A 17 -2.31 -6.87 -13.00
N SER A 18 -2.73 -6.27 -14.11
CA SER A 18 -1.84 -6.05 -15.26
C SER A 18 -0.88 -4.90 -14.99
N TRP A 19 0.30 -4.93 -15.63
CA TRP A 19 1.29 -3.85 -15.54
C TRP A 19 0.69 -2.46 -15.78
N HIS A 20 -0.19 -2.34 -16.78
CA HIS A 20 -0.90 -1.08 -17.08
C HIS A 20 -1.76 -0.55 -15.91
N THR A 21 -2.42 -1.44 -15.17
CA THR A 21 -3.21 -1.06 -14.00
C THR A 21 -2.30 -0.56 -12.88
N PHE A 22 -1.12 -1.17 -12.71
CA PHE A 22 -0.11 -0.69 -11.77
C PHE A 22 0.39 0.72 -12.13
N GLU A 23 0.67 1.01 -13.40
CA GLU A 23 1.09 2.35 -13.86
C GLU A 23 -0.01 3.41 -13.66
N THR A 24 -1.27 3.03 -13.89
CA THR A 24 -2.42 3.90 -13.61
C THR A 24 -2.49 4.20 -12.12
N MET A 25 -2.43 3.18 -11.27
CA MET A 25 -2.44 3.35 -9.81
C MET A 25 -1.24 4.16 -9.31
N LEU A 26 -0.05 3.98 -9.87
CA LEU A 26 1.14 4.79 -9.57
C LEU A 26 0.91 6.27 -9.89
N THR A 27 0.27 6.56 -11.01
CA THR A 27 -0.04 7.94 -11.42
C THR A 27 -1.10 8.56 -10.50
N GLU A 28 -2.16 7.82 -10.17
CA GLU A 28 -3.22 8.30 -9.29
C GLU A 28 -2.76 8.45 -7.82
N MET A 29 -1.92 7.53 -7.33
CA MET A 29 -1.41 7.54 -5.96
C MET A 29 -0.10 8.34 -5.78
N GLY A 30 0.55 8.73 -6.87
CA GLY A 30 1.94 9.23 -6.91
C GLY A 30 2.26 10.47 -6.08
N ASN A 31 1.23 11.18 -5.58
CA ASN A 31 1.42 12.34 -4.69
C ASN A 31 1.33 11.99 -3.19
N HIS A 32 0.93 10.76 -2.82
CA HIS A 32 0.85 10.33 -1.44
C HIS A 32 2.22 9.82 -0.96
N ARG A 33 3.01 10.73 -0.39
CA ARG A 33 4.36 10.47 0.18
C ARG A 33 4.40 9.40 1.30
N GLY A 34 3.25 8.85 1.68
CA GLY A 34 3.10 7.80 2.68
C GLY A 34 2.66 6.45 2.13
N THR A 35 2.55 6.24 0.81
CA THR A 35 2.14 4.93 0.25
C THR A 35 3.28 4.30 -0.53
N ARG A 36 3.64 3.06 -0.18
CA ARG A 36 4.62 2.24 -0.87
C ARG A 36 3.90 1.19 -1.70
N LEU A 37 4.21 1.15 -3.01
CA LEU A 37 3.67 0.18 -3.95
C LEU A 37 4.79 -0.78 -4.38
N ALA A 38 4.52 -2.08 -4.37
CA ALA A 38 5.43 -3.12 -4.85
C ALA A 38 4.67 -4.04 -5.81
N TYR A 39 5.20 -4.24 -7.01
CA TYR A 39 4.60 -5.10 -8.03
C TYR A 39 5.51 -6.29 -8.32
N ASP A 40 4.96 -7.49 -8.26
CA ASP A 40 5.64 -8.75 -8.55
C ASP A 40 4.72 -9.67 -9.36
N GLN A 41 5.09 -9.94 -10.62
CA GLN A 41 4.41 -10.88 -11.54
C GLN A 41 2.87 -10.89 -11.50
N GLY A 42 2.24 -9.71 -11.42
CA GLY A 42 0.77 -9.57 -11.39
C GLY A 42 0.15 -9.48 -9.98
N THR A 43 1.00 -9.45 -8.97
CA THR A 43 0.66 -9.17 -7.57
C THR A 43 1.14 -7.77 -7.21
N LEU A 44 0.23 -6.92 -6.76
CA LEU A 44 0.50 -5.57 -6.29
C LEU A 44 0.29 -5.52 -4.78
N GLU A 45 1.35 -5.22 -4.04
CA GLU A 45 1.31 -4.92 -2.63
C GLU A 45 1.35 -3.41 -2.40
N ILE A 46 0.44 -2.94 -1.56
CA ILE A 46 0.25 -1.56 -1.18
C ILE A 46 0.46 -1.48 0.33
N MET A 47 1.45 -0.72 0.77
CA MET A 47 1.75 -0.51 2.18
C MET A 47 1.74 0.98 2.47
N THR A 48 0.79 1.40 3.29
CA THR A 48 0.68 2.78 3.77
C THR A 48 1.06 2.82 5.25
N PRO A 49 2.26 3.28 5.61
CA PRO A 49 2.52 3.75 6.98
C PRO A 49 1.43 4.75 7.37
N LEU A 50 0.61 4.40 8.37
CA LEU A 50 -0.29 5.38 8.95
C LEU A 50 0.61 6.35 9.70
N MET A 51 0.80 7.54 9.14
CA MET A 51 1.49 8.59 9.86
C MET A 51 0.69 8.80 11.15
N PRO A 52 1.30 8.65 12.34
CA PRO A 52 0.63 9.08 13.56
C PRO A 52 0.41 10.58 13.38
N HIS A 53 -0.83 10.99 13.11
CA HIS A 53 -1.17 12.40 13.20
C HIS A 53 -0.90 12.77 14.65
N GLU A 54 0.10 13.61 14.87
CA GLU A 54 0.29 14.26 16.17
C GLU A 54 -0.97 15.10 16.40
N HIS A 55 -1.81 14.63 17.31
CA HIS A 55 -2.97 15.37 17.79
C HIS A 55 -2.41 16.47 18.70
N ASN A 56 -2.30 17.70 18.19
CA ASN A 56 -2.06 18.89 18.99
C ASN A 56 -3.39 19.53 19.38
#